data_AF-A0A960EP48-F1
#
_entry.id   AF-A0A960EP48-F1
#
_cell.length_a   1.000
_cell.length_b   1.000
_cell.length_c   1.000
_cell.angle_alpha   90.00
_cell.angle_beta   90.00
_cell.angle_gamma   90.00
#
_symmetry.space_group_name_H-M   'P 1'
#
loop_
_entity.id
_entity.type
_entity.pdbx_description
1 polymer ?
#
loop_
_entity_poly.entity_id
_entity_poly.type
_entity_poly.pdbx_seq_one_letter_code
_entity_poly.pdbx_strand_id
1 'polypeptide(L)' 'MSKTGDLKVSSRGQMSLPASARRRWGLDEGGDVGYLDLGDAVLLVRGGISELRTALLNSVNDADWADARAGFGDDDLATQ' A
#
# COMPACT_ATOMS: atom_id res chain seq x y z
N MET A 1 -0.95 18.39 -2.95
CA MET A 1 -0.99 18.30 -4.43
C MET A 1 -0.38 16.99 -4.86
N SER A 2 -1.10 16.18 -5.64
CA SER A 2 -0.54 14.98 -6.26
C SER A 2 0.52 15.40 -7.28
N LYS A 3 1.70 14.78 -7.25
CA LYS A 3 2.72 14.95 -8.30
C LYS A 3 2.58 13.80 -9.28
N THR A 4 2.13 14.10 -10.49
CA THR A 4 1.99 13.13 -11.59
C THR A 4 3.18 13.26 -12.56
N GLY A 5 3.44 12.21 -13.33
CA GLY A 5 4.46 12.18 -14.37
C GLY A 5 4.67 10.76 -14.87
N ASP A 6 5.28 10.64 -16.05
CA ASP A 6 5.56 9.35 -16.68
C ASP A 6 6.95 8.84 -16.32
N LEU A 7 7.07 7.53 -16.16
CA LEU A 7 8.33 6.85 -15.92
C LEU A 7 8.55 5.83 -17.02
N LYS A 8 9.78 5.74 -17.50
CA LYS A 8 10.17 4.71 -18.46
C LYS A 8 10.65 3.48 -17.71
N VAL A 9 10.17 2.32 -18.14
CA VAL A 9 10.75 1.03 -17.77
C VAL A 9 11.85 0.72 -18.77
N SER A 10 13.05 0.41 -18.27
CA SER A 10 14.17 0.00 -19.09
C SER A 10 13.91 -1.35 -19.76
N SER A 11 14.69 -1.70 -20.79
CA SER A 11 14.63 -3.01 -21.45
C SER A 11 14.92 -4.20 -20.52
N ARG A 12 15.51 -3.95 -19.34
CA ARG A 12 15.73 -4.95 -18.29
C ARG A 12 14.57 -5.03 -17.28
N GLY A 13 13.45 -4.38 -17.55
CA GLY A 13 12.27 -4.36 -16.67
C GLY A 13 12.42 -3.47 -15.42
N GLN A 14 13.48 -2.66 -15.34
CA GLN A 14 13.72 -1.79 -14.18
C GLN A 14 13.19 -0.39 -14.41
N MET A 15 12.60 0.21 -13.38
CA MET A 15 12.24 1.62 -13.32
C MET A 15 12.76 2.27 -12.04
N SER A 16 13.07 3.56 -12.10
CA SER A 16 13.44 4.32 -10.90
C SER A 16 12.20 4.97 -10.28
N LEU A 17 12.08 4.89 -8.96
CA LEU A 17 11.12 5.71 -8.22
C LEU A 17 11.37 7.20 -8.50
N PRO A 18 10.32 8.03 -8.63
CA PRO A 18 10.47 9.48 -8.75
C PRO A 18 11.35 10.06 -7.65
N ALA A 19 12.24 11.00 -8.00
CA ALA A 19 13.16 11.62 -7.03
C ALA A 19 12.42 12.35 -5.88
N SER A 20 11.19 12.80 -6.10
CA SER A 20 10.32 13.35 -5.06
C SER A 20 9.82 12.28 -4.09
N ALA A 21 9.49 11.09 -4.59
CA ALA A 21 9.07 9.96 -3.77
C ALA A 21 10.24 9.43 -2.94
N ARG A 22 11.43 9.25 -3.54
CA ARG A 22 12.64 8.81 -2.82
C ARG A 22 12.98 9.73 -1.64
N ARG A 23 13.08 11.04 -1.88
CA ARG A 23 13.34 12.03 -0.82
C ARG A 23 12.30 12.00 0.28
N ARG A 24 11.01 12.00 -0.08
CA ARG A 24 9.90 11.94 0.88
C ARG A 24 9.91 10.66 1.71
N TRP A 25 10.40 9.56 1.15
CA TRP A 25 10.48 8.26 1.81
C TRP A 25 11.81 8.02 2.52
N GLY A 26 12.78 8.92 2.37
CA GLY A 26 14.13 8.74 2.93
C GLY A 26 14.96 7.66 2.23
N LEU A 27 14.73 7.46 0.92
CA LEU A 27 15.39 6.42 0.10
C LEU A 27 16.49 6.99 -0.81
N ASP A 28 17.10 8.11 -0.43
CA ASP A 28 18.14 8.75 -1.26
C ASP A 28 19.41 7.89 -1.33
N GLU A 29 19.70 7.13 -0.27
CA GLU A 29 20.80 6.17 -0.18
C GLU A 29 20.35 4.72 -0.49
N GLY A 30 19.14 4.54 -1.01
CA GLY A 30 18.50 3.23 -1.19
C GLY A 30 17.63 2.82 0.00
N GLY A 31 17.16 1.57 -0.02
CA GLY A 31 16.28 0.99 1.00
C GLY A 31 15.14 0.18 0.39
N ASP A 32 14.26 -0.33 1.25
CA ASP A 32 13.24 -1.29 0.86
C ASP A 32 11.90 -0.65 0.51
N VAL A 33 11.29 -1.20 -0.53
CA VAL A 33 9.95 -0.84 -1.02
C VAL A 33 9.16 -2.12 -1.20
N GLY A 34 7.97 -2.17 -0.61
CA GLY A 34 7.01 -3.24 -0.86
C GLY A 34 6.17 -2.90 -2.10
N TYR A 35 5.61 -3.92 -2.73
CA TYR A 35 4.64 -3.72 -3.80
C TYR A 35 3.42 -4.62 -3.58
N LEU A 36 2.26 -4.12 -4.01
CA LEU A 36 1.05 -4.90 -4.21
C LEU A 36 0.74 -4.88 -5.69
N ASP A 37 0.59 -6.07 -6.25
CA ASP A 37 0.13 -6.25 -7.62
C ASP A 37 -1.40 -6.37 -7.62
N LEU A 38 -2.06 -5.44 -8.29
CA LEU A 38 -3.52 -5.38 -8.44
C LEU A 38 -3.96 -5.75 -9.86
N GLY A 39 -3.03 -6.25 -10.70
CA GLY A 39 -3.28 -6.60 -12.10
C GLY A 39 -3.05 -5.43 -13.05
N ASP A 40 -3.94 -4.44 -13.05
CA ASP A 40 -3.83 -3.24 -13.89
C ASP A 40 -2.97 -2.13 -13.28
N ALA A 41 -2.66 -2.26 -11.99
CA ALA A 41 -1.87 -1.32 -11.23
C ALA A 41 -0.94 -2.03 -10.26
N VAL A 42 0.22 -1.41 -10.01
CA VAL A 42 1.12 -1.79 -8.92
C VAL A 42 1.19 -0.65 -7.92
N LEU A 43 0.83 -0.94 -6.67
CA LEU A 43 0.95 0.01 -5.57
C LEU A 43 2.29 -0.20 -4.86
N LEU A 44 3.13 0.83 -4.83
CA LEU A 44 4.39 0.81 -4.10
C LEU A 44 4.21 1.42 -2.71
N VAL A 45 4.78 0.76 -1.71
CA VAL A 45 4.72 1.18 -0.30
C VAL A 45 6.11 1.26 0.31
N ARG A 46 6.35 2.29 1.12
CA ARG A 46 7.60 2.47 1.85
C ARG A 46 7.73 1.39 2.94
N GLY A 47 8.95 0.88 3.16
CA GLY A 47 9.25 0.02 4.31
C GLY A 47 8.85 -1.45 4.16
N GLY A 48 8.48 -1.85 2.94
CA GLY A 48 8.13 -3.24 2.64
C GLY A 48 6.69 -3.62 3.01
N ILE A 49 6.29 -4.82 2.59
CA ILE A 49 4.93 -5.32 2.79
C ILE A 49 4.61 -5.60 4.27
N SER A 50 5.63 -5.95 5.07
CA SER A 50 5.47 -6.23 6.50
C SER A 50 5.13 -4.97 7.30
N GLU A 51 5.76 -3.83 6.98
CA GLU A 51 5.43 -2.53 7.59
C GLU A 51 4.00 -2.13 7.19
N LEU A 52 3.63 -2.29 5.91
CA LEU A 52 2.25 -2.04 5.46
C LEU A 52 1.25 -2.91 6.22
N ARG A 53 1.48 -4.23 6.29
CA ARG A 53 0.59 -5.16 6.98
C ARG A 53 0.38 -4.73 8.43
N THR A 54 1.46 -4.40 9.13
CA THR A 54 1.41 -3.95 10.51
C THR A 54 0.62 -2.64 10.64
N ALA A 55 0.88 -1.67 9.76
CA ALA A 55 0.17 -0.40 9.74
C ALA A 55 -1.34 -0.58 9.48
N LEU A 56 -1.72 -1.45 8.53
CA LEU A 56 -3.11 -1.75 8.23
C LEU A 56 -3.81 -2.42 9.42
N LEU A 57 -3.19 -3.44 10.03
CA LEU A 57 -3.76 -4.09 11.21
C LEU A 57 -3.92 -3.12 12.38
N ASN A 58 -2.95 -2.22 12.59
CA ASN A 58 -3.02 -1.20 13.63
C ASN A 58 -4.03 -0.08 13.33
N SER A 59 -4.47 0.06 12.08
CA SER A 59 -5.50 1.04 11.70
C SER A 59 -6.92 0.58 12.00
N VAL A 60 -7.13 -0.75 12.16
CA VAL A 60 -8.42 -1.32 12.53
C VAL A 60 -8.69 -1.07 14.01
N ASN A 61 -9.78 -0.39 14.32
CA ASN A 61 -10.19 -0.05 15.68
C ASN A 61 -11.36 -0.92 16.17
N ASP A 62 -11.77 -0.71 17.42
CA ASP A 62 -12.85 -1.50 18.05
C ASP A 62 -14.21 -1.34 17.35
N ALA A 63 -14.49 -0.17 16.77
CA ALA A 63 -15.70 0.05 16.00
C ALA A 63 -15.66 -0.72 14.66
N ASP A 64 -14.52 -0.70 13.96
CA ASP A 64 -14.35 -1.48 12.72
C ASP A 64 -14.56 -2.98 12.99
N TRP A 65 -14.05 -3.48 14.12
CA TRP A 65 -14.30 -4.86 14.54
C TRP A 65 -15.76 -5.13 14.92
N ALA A 66 -16.46 -4.16 15.51
CA ALA A 66 -17.87 -4.29 15.82
C ALA A 66 -18.72 -4.34 14.54
N ASP A 67 -18.44 -3.48 13.57
CA ASP A 67 -19.12 -3.43 12.28
C ASP A 67 -18.86 -4.70 11.46
N ALA A 68 -17.62 -5.21 11.48
CA ALA A 68 -17.28 -6.48 10.86
C ALA A 68 -18.07 -7.66 11.45
N ARG A 69 -18.25 -7.68 12.78
CA ARG A 69 -19.10 -8.69 13.45
C ARG A 69 -20.57 -8.56 13.09
N ALA A 70 -21.04 -7.35 12.79
CA ALA A 70 -22.39 -7.07 12.32
C ALA A 70 -22.56 -7.32 10.80
N GLY A 71 -21.65 -8.09 10.18
CA GLY A 71 -21.79 -8.53 8.78
C GLY A 71 -21.50 -7.45 7.74
N PHE A 72 -20.79 -6.38 8.11
CA PHE A 72 -20.49 -5.26 7.20
C PHE A 72 -21.75 -4.63 6.55
N GLY A 73 -22.89 -4.64 7.25
CA GLY A 73 -24.17 -4.12 6.74
C GLY A 73 -25.02 -5.16 6.00
N ASP A 74 -24.61 -6.42 6.00
CA ASP A 74 -25.41 -7.57 5.59
C ASP A 74 -25.56 -8.53 6.77
N ASP A 75 -26.74 -8.55 7.38
CA ASP A 75 -27.03 -9.38 8.57
C ASP A 75 -26.87 -10.88 8.29
N ASP A 76 -27.01 -11.33 7.02
CA ASP A 76 -26.80 -12.73 6.64
C ASP A 76 -25.31 -13.12 6.67
N LEU A 77 -24.40 -12.14 6.67
CA LEU A 77 -22.96 -12.34 6.86
C LEU A 77 -22.52 -12.18 8.32
N ALA A 78 -23.41 -11.72 9.20
CA ALA A 78 -23.14 -11.60 10.63
C ALA A 78 -23.18 -12.99 11.28
N THR A 79 -22.01 -13.60 11.46
CA THR A 79 -21.78 -14.89 12.13
C THR A 79 -22.51 -16.10 11.53
N GLN A 80 -21.82 -16.82 10.63
CA GLN A 80 -21.79 -18.28 10.69
C GLN A 80 -20.79 -18.76 11.76
#